data_AF-A0A1E4GFQ2-F1
#
_entry.id   AF-A0A1E4GFQ2-F1
#
_cell.length_a   1.000
_cell.length_b   1.000
_cell.length_c   1.000
_cell.angle_alpha   90.00
_cell.angle_beta   90.00
_cell.angle_gamma   90.00
#
_symmetry.space_group_name_H-M   'P 1'
#
loop_
_entity.id
_entity.type
_entity.pdbx_description
1 polymer ?
#
loop_
_entity_poly.entity_id
_entity_poly.type
_entity_poly.pdbx_seq_one_letter_code
_entity_poly.pdbx_strand_id
1 'polypeptide(L)'
;MSLQKLARELDETARQTASMLEGITEALDMLAEGRLGQDPVVQQAVQQIVTAMQGQDRIEQRCHNMALAVRQFALLPPTAPDSVYDEIWASLTLDELRVPSLSGIAAHQVHGEAELF
;
A
#
# COMPACT_ATOMS: atom_id res chain seq x y z
N MET A 1 -23.14 -0.17 8.04
CA MET A 1 -22.05 0.83 8.18
C MET A 1 -22.21 1.84 7.07
N SER A 2 -22.19 3.15 7.31
CA SER A 2 -22.30 4.13 6.22
C SER A 2 -21.02 4.15 5.39
N LEU A 3 -21.12 4.50 4.10
CA LEU A 3 -19.96 4.67 3.22
C LEU A 3 -18.97 5.69 3.81
N GLN A 4 -19.46 6.78 4.39
CA GLN A 4 -18.60 7.74 5.08
C GLN A 4 -17.83 7.15 6.27
N LYS A 5 -18.45 6.24 7.04
CA LYS A 5 -17.75 5.55 8.12
C LYS A 5 -16.70 4.60 7.56
N LEU A 6 -17.03 3.83 6.50
CA LEU A 6 -16.07 2.95 5.83
C LEU A 6 -14.85 3.72 5.30
N ALA A 7 -15.05 4.88 4.67
CA ALA A 7 -13.95 5.71 4.19
C ALA A 7 -13.01 6.14 5.33
N ARG A 8 -13.54 6.48 6.51
CA ARG A 8 -12.73 6.83 7.68
C ARG A 8 -11.92 5.64 8.21
N GLU A 9 -12.50 4.44 8.24
CA GLU A 9 -11.77 3.23 8.65
C GLU A 9 -10.65 2.88 7.66
N LEU A 10 -10.86 3.14 6.36
CA LEU A 10 -9.83 2.96 5.33
C LEU A 10 -8.69 3.98 5.49
N ASP A 11 -8.99 5.27 5.70
CA ASP A 11 -7.98 6.29 5.99
C ASP A 11 -7.19 5.93 7.28
N GLU A 12 -7.88 5.43 8.30
CA GLU A 12 -7.28 5.00 9.56
C GLU A 12 -6.32 3.82 9.36
N THR A 13 -6.73 2.82 8.57
CA THR A 13 -5.90 1.66 8.24
C THR A 13 -4.66 2.08 7.46
N ALA A 14 -4.80 3.01 6.51
CA ALA A 14 -3.67 3.57 5.77
C ALA A 14 -2.68 4.29 6.71
N ARG A 15 -3.20 5.13 7.61
CA ARG A 15 -2.41 5.87 8.60
C ARG A 15 -1.64 4.93 9.54
N GLN A 16 -2.31 3.90 10.06
CA GLN A 16 -1.67 2.91 10.93
C GLN A 16 -0.58 2.13 10.18
N THR A 17 -0.83 1.75 8.93
CA THR A 17 0.15 1.09 8.07
C THR A 17 1.39 1.96 7.86
N ALA A 18 1.22 3.25 7.56
CA ALA A 18 2.33 4.18 7.42
C ALA A 18 3.17 4.31 8.70
N SER A 19 2.54 4.39 9.87
CA SER A 19 3.25 4.51 11.15
C SER A 19 4.11 3.31 11.51
N MET A 20 3.79 2.11 10.99
CA MET A 20 4.60 0.92 11.22
C MET A 20 5.95 0.97 10.48
N LEU A 21 6.07 1.77 9.41
CA LEU A 21 7.28 1.85 8.59
C LEU A 21 8.42 2.63 9.26
N GLU A 22 8.10 3.61 10.12
CA GLU A 22 9.10 4.48 10.77
C GLU A 22 10.06 3.64 11.62
N GLY A 23 9.54 2.84 12.55
CA GLY A 23 10.35 1.99 13.42
C GLY A 23 11.09 0.87 12.68
N ILE A 24 10.55 0.37 11.56
CA ILE A 24 11.23 -0.63 10.73
C ILE A 24 12.41 0.01 9.98
N THR A 25 12.23 1.23 9.46
CA THR A 25 13.31 1.96 8.76
C THR A 25 14.48 2.22 9.69
N GLU A 26 14.21 2.73 10.91
CA GLU A 26 15.25 2.94 11.93
C GLU A 26 15.97 1.63 12.30
N ALA A 27 15.23 0.52 12.40
CA ALA A 27 15.82 -0.79 12.68
C ALA A 27 16.74 -1.29 11.55
N LEU A 28 16.36 -1.04 10.28
CA LEU A 28 17.18 -1.40 9.13
C LEU A 28 18.46 -0.58 9.05
N ASP A 29 18.40 0.72 9.37
CA ASP A 29 19.59 1.58 9.43
C ASP A 29 20.58 1.06 10.49
N MET A 30 20.09 0.68 11.68
CA MET A 30 20.93 0.07 12.72
C MET A 30 21.57 -1.25 12.27
N LEU A 31 20.85 -2.06 11.47
CA LEU A 31 21.38 -3.34 10.95
C LEU A 31 22.40 -3.14 9.81
N ALA A 32 22.29 -2.05 9.08
CA ALA A 32 23.22 -1.69 8.01
C ALA A 32 24.57 -1.19 8.55
N GLU A 33 24.62 -0.70 9.80
CA GLU A 33 25.83 -0.20 10.42
C GLU A 33 26.74 -1.32 11.00
N GLY A 34 28.05 -1.19 10.78
CA GLY A 34 29.07 -2.03 11.41
C GLY A 34 29.28 -3.41 10.79
N ARG A 35 29.80 -4.37 11.58
CA ARG A 35 30.19 -5.70 11.09
C ARG A 35 28.99 -6.61 10.76
N LEU A 36 27.81 -6.30 11.31
CA LEU A 36 26.58 -7.07 11.08
C LEU A 36 26.08 -6.94 9.64
N GLY A 37 26.29 -5.79 9.00
CA GLY A 37 25.95 -5.58 7.59
C GLY A 37 26.77 -6.44 6.61
N GLN A 38 27.84 -7.10 7.05
CA GLN A 38 28.62 -8.05 6.24
C GLN A 38 28.18 -9.50 6.41
N ASP A 39 27.27 -9.79 7.36
CA ASP A 39 26.73 -11.13 7.56
C ASP A 39 25.69 -11.44 6.46
N PRO A 40 25.88 -12.49 5.64
CA PRO A 40 24.97 -12.83 4.56
C PRO A 40 23.55 -13.18 5.03
N VAL A 41 23.38 -13.70 6.26
CA VAL A 41 22.06 -13.99 6.84
C VAL A 41 21.34 -12.70 7.18
N VAL A 42 22.06 -11.72 7.73
CA VAL A 42 21.51 -10.38 8.05
C VAL A 42 21.11 -9.67 6.76
N GLN A 43 21.94 -9.72 5.71
CA GLN A 43 21.61 -9.14 4.41
C GLN A 43 20.35 -9.76 3.79
N GLN A 44 20.19 -11.08 3.90
CA GLN A 44 18.99 -11.76 3.42
C GLN A 44 17.75 -11.35 4.22
N ALA A 45 17.85 -11.23 5.55
CA ALA A 45 16.76 -10.77 6.40
C ALA A 45 16.35 -9.33 6.08
N VAL A 46 17.32 -8.43 5.90
CA VAL A 46 17.11 -7.04 5.46
C VAL A 46 16.33 -7.01 4.15
N GLN A 47 16.73 -7.83 3.17
CA GLN A 47 16.04 -7.90 1.87
C GLN A 47 14.58 -8.36 1.98
N GLN A 48 14.30 -9.31 2.88
CA GLN A 48 12.93 -9.78 3.15
C GLN A 48 12.08 -8.70 3.82
N ILE A 49 12.64 -7.99 4.80
CA ILE A 49 11.95 -6.89 5.51
C ILE A 49 11.63 -5.77 4.52
N VAL A 50 12.61 -5.37 3.70
CA VAL A 50 12.43 -4.38 2.64
C VAL A 50 11.29 -4.77 1.69
N THR A 51 11.22 -6.05 1.29
CA THR A 51 10.12 -6.55 0.44
C THR A 51 8.76 -6.47 1.14
N ALA A 52 8.71 -6.75 2.45
CA ALA A 52 7.49 -6.61 3.23
C ALA A 52 7.04 -5.15 3.36
N MET A 53 7.97 -4.22 3.54
CA MET A 53 7.68 -2.77 3.58
C MET A 53 7.08 -2.28 2.26
N GLN A 54 7.59 -2.74 1.13
CA GLN A 54 6.99 -2.45 -0.19
C GLN A 54 5.53 -2.96 -0.29
N GLY A 55 5.25 -4.12 0.31
CA GLY A 55 3.88 -4.64 0.41
C GLY A 55 2.98 -3.74 1.26
N GLN A 56 3.51 -3.19 2.36
CA GLN A 56 2.79 -2.24 3.22
C GLN A 56 2.48 -0.92 2.50
N ASP A 57 3.43 -0.36 1.75
CA ASP A 57 3.21 0.85 0.92
C ASP A 57 2.03 0.63 -0.06
N ARG A 58 1.96 -0.53 -0.71
CA ARG A 58 0.86 -0.87 -1.63
C ARG A 58 -0.49 -0.99 -0.90
N ILE A 59 -0.50 -1.50 0.33
CA ILE A 59 -1.71 -1.57 1.16
C ILE A 59 -2.17 -0.16 1.54
N GLU A 60 -1.26 0.72 1.96
CA GLU A 60 -1.55 2.12 2.28
C GLU A 60 -2.19 2.85 1.09
N GLN A 61 -1.60 2.71 -0.10
CA GLN A 61 -2.12 3.32 -1.33
C GLN A 61 -3.51 2.76 -1.70
N ARG A 62 -3.71 1.44 -1.60
CA ARG A 62 -5.01 0.80 -1.85
C ARG A 62 -6.08 1.32 -0.88
N CYS A 63 -5.76 1.44 0.41
CA CYS A 63 -6.68 2.00 1.39
C CYS A 63 -7.07 3.44 1.06
N HIS A 64 -6.12 4.29 0.66
CA HIS A 64 -6.42 5.66 0.21
C HIS A 64 -7.33 5.69 -1.01
N ASN A 65 -7.04 4.88 -2.03
CA ASN A 65 -7.84 4.79 -3.25
C ASN A 65 -9.27 4.33 -2.94
N MET A 66 -9.42 3.29 -2.12
CA MET A 66 -10.73 2.80 -1.72
C MET A 66 -11.48 3.84 -0.89
N ALA A 67 -10.81 4.58 -0.02
CA ALA A 67 -11.45 5.64 0.76
C ALA A 67 -11.97 6.78 -0.16
N LEU A 68 -11.21 7.13 -1.20
CA LEU A 68 -11.62 8.09 -2.22
C LEU A 68 -12.86 7.59 -2.98
N ALA A 69 -12.83 6.37 -3.51
CA ALA A 69 -13.95 5.78 -4.24
C ALA A 69 -15.21 5.71 -3.38
N VAL A 70 -15.09 5.23 -2.13
CA VAL A 70 -16.21 5.13 -1.18
C VAL A 70 -16.80 6.51 -0.86
N ARG A 71 -15.98 7.56 -0.77
CA ARG A 71 -16.47 8.93 -0.63
C ARG A 71 -17.25 9.38 -1.85
N GLN A 72 -16.79 9.06 -3.06
CA GLN A 72 -17.48 9.40 -4.31
C GLN A 72 -18.81 8.63 -4.42
N PHE A 73 -18.84 7.33 -4.09
CA PHE A 73 -20.07 6.54 -4.03
C PHE A 73 -21.10 7.13 -3.07
N ALA A 74 -20.66 7.68 -1.94
CA ALA A 74 -21.54 8.31 -0.97
C ALA A 74 -22.24 9.59 -1.49
N LEU A 75 -21.74 10.18 -2.57
CA LEU A 75 -22.29 11.38 -3.21
C LEU A 75 -23.23 11.05 -4.38
N LEU A 76 -23.24 9.79 -4.85
CA LEU A 76 -24.07 9.39 -5.97
C LEU A 76 -25.55 9.37 -5.58
N PRO A 77 -26.45 9.84 -6.47
CA PRO A 77 -27.88 9.65 -6.27
C PRO A 77 -28.24 8.16 -6.33
N PRO A 78 -29.34 7.71 -5.69
CA PRO A 78 -29.80 6.32 -5.76
C PRO A 78 -30.13 5.82 -7.19
N THR A 79 -30.21 6.73 -8.15
CA THR A 79 -30.50 6.46 -9.57
C THR A 79 -29.26 6.51 -10.45
N ALA A 80 -28.05 6.62 -9.87
CA ALA A 80 -26.82 6.61 -10.65
C ALA A 80 -26.70 5.28 -11.41
N PRO A 81 -26.37 5.30 -12.72
CA PRO A 81 -26.14 4.06 -13.47
C PRO A 81 -24.80 3.42 -13.06
N ASP A 82 -24.71 2.11 -13.20
CA ASP A 82 -23.52 1.32 -12.85
C ASP A 82 -22.25 1.84 -13.53
N SER A 83 -22.36 2.38 -14.75
CA SER A 83 -21.22 2.95 -15.49
C SER A 83 -20.49 4.07 -14.74
N VAL A 84 -21.18 4.82 -13.86
CA VAL A 84 -20.54 5.87 -13.04
C VAL A 84 -19.69 5.25 -11.94
N TYR A 85 -20.07 4.08 -11.42
CA TYR A 85 -19.26 3.33 -10.47
C TYR A 85 -18.01 2.77 -11.15
N ASP A 86 -18.15 2.24 -12.38
CA ASP A 86 -17.03 1.74 -13.17
C ASP A 86 -16.02 2.85 -13.49
N GLU A 87 -16.49 4.06 -13.83
CA GLU A 87 -15.64 5.23 -14.05
C GLU A 87 -14.86 5.63 -12.79
N ILE A 88 -15.51 5.61 -11.62
CA ILE A 88 -14.84 5.86 -10.34
C ILE A 88 -13.74 4.82 -10.10
N TRP A 89 -14.02 3.53 -10.31
CA TRP A 89 -13.03 2.47 -10.17
C TRP A 89 -11.86 2.62 -11.15
N ALA A 90 -12.14 2.92 -12.42
CA ALA A 90 -11.14 3.12 -13.45
C ALA A 90 -10.23 4.33 -13.19
N SER A 91 -10.70 5.31 -12.41
CA SER A 91 -9.92 6.49 -12.03
C SER A 91 -8.88 6.24 -10.93
N LEU A 92 -8.94 5.09 -10.23
CA LEU A 92 -8.03 4.78 -9.14
C LEU A 92 -6.66 4.35 -9.68
N THR A 93 -5.61 5.03 -9.24
CA THR A 93 -4.22 4.75 -9.65
C THR A 93 -3.46 4.04 -8.55
N LEU A 94 -2.83 2.90 -8.85
CA LEU A 94 -1.79 2.34 -7.98
C LEU A 94 -0.45 2.91 -8.42
N ASP A 95 0.15 3.73 -7.57
CA ASP A 95 1.44 4.36 -7.87
C ASP A 95 2.59 3.37 -7.71
N GLU A 96 3.70 3.66 -8.38
CA GLU A 96 4.97 2.97 -8.14
C GLU A 96 5.44 3.22 -6.69
N LEU A 97 6.17 2.25 -6.12
CA LEU A 97 6.54 2.22 -4.70
C LEU A 97 7.10 3.56 -4.19
N ARG A 98 6.77 3.94 -2.94
CA ARG A 98 7.13 5.23 -2.33
C ARG A 98 8.65 5.45 -2.22
N VAL A 99 9.42 4.37 -2.28
CA VAL A 99 10.89 4.37 -2.28
C VAL A 99 11.40 3.91 -3.67
N PRO A 100 11.91 4.81 -4.52
CA PRO A 100 12.33 4.46 -5.88
C PRO A 100 13.46 3.41 -5.96
N SER A 101 14.37 3.37 -4.98
CA SER A 101 15.45 2.36 -4.90
C SER A 101 14.93 0.93 -4.67
N LEU A 102 13.66 0.80 -4.28
CA LEU A 102 12.97 -0.45 -4.02
C LEU A 102 12.14 -0.95 -5.22
N SER A 103 11.99 -0.12 -6.26
CA SER A 103 11.18 -0.41 -7.46
C SER A 103 11.72 -1.60 -8.28
N GLY A 104 13.05 -1.75 -8.38
CA GLY A 104 13.68 -2.79 -9.21
C GLY A 104 13.60 -4.22 -8.67
N ILE A 105 13.38 -4.41 -7.36
CA ILE A 105 13.27 -5.73 -6.73
C ILE A 105 11.85 -6.30 -6.90
N ALA A 106 10.85 -5.42 -6.99
CA ALA A 106 9.44 -5.79 -7.05
C ALA A 106 8.97 -6.27 -8.43
N ALA A 107 9.76 -6.02 -9.49
CA ALA A 107 9.45 -6.43 -10.87
C ALA A 107 9.42 -7.95 -11.08
N HIS A 108 9.82 -8.76 -10.08
CA HIS A 108 9.84 -10.22 -10.17
C HIS A 108 8.78 -10.93 -9.31
N GLN A 109 7.91 -10.19 -8.60
CA GLN A 109 6.72 -10.81 -8.03
C GLN A 109 5.71 -11.03 -9.15
N VAL A 110 5.61 -12.28 -9.59
CA VAL A 110 4.55 -12.79 -10.46
C VAL A 110 3.22 -12.27 -9.91
N HIS A 111 2.61 -11.35 -10.67
CA HIS A 111 1.25 -10.92 -10.47
C HIS A 111 0.35 -12.15 -10.54
N GLY A 112 -0.01 -12.70 -9.38
CA GLY A 112 -1.28 -13.39 -9.24
C GLY A 112 -2.33 -12.33 -9.48
N GLU A 113 -2.99 -12.42 -10.63
CA GLU A 113 -4.17 -11.63 -11.00
C GLU A 113 -5.10 -11.54 -9.79
N ALA A 114 -5.09 -10.38 -9.12
CA ALA A 114 -6.28 -9.97 -8.43
C ALA A 114 -7.17 -9.39 -9.53
N GLU A 115 -7.98 -10.24 -10.15
CA GLU A 115 -9.26 -9.80 -10.70
C GLU A 115 -9.99 -9.12 -9.53
N LEU A 116 -9.83 -7.80 -9.44
CA LEU A 116 -10.61 -6.98 -8.54
C LEU A 116 -11.95 -6.80 -9.24
N PHE A 117 -12.96 -7.51 -8.71
CA PHE A 117 -14.36 -7.43 -9.07
C PHE A 117 -14.86 -6.00 -9.32
#